data_AF-A0A9E2YCT9-F1
#
_entry.id   AF-A0A9E2YCT9-F1
#
_cell.length_a   1.000
_cell.length_b   1.000
_cell.length_c   1.000
_cell.angle_alpha   90.00
_cell.angle_beta   90.00
_cell.angle_gamma   90.00
#
_symmetry.space_group_name_H-M   'P 1'
#
loop_
_entity.id
_entity.type
_entity.pdbx_description
1 polymer ?
#
loop_
_entity_poly.entity_id
_entity_poly.type
_entity_poly.pdbx_seq_one_letter_code
_entity_poly.pdbx_strand_id
1 'polypeptide(L)'
;MRYQTLATDYDGTIAHDGVVDDGTVDALHRARAGGLRLLMVTGRELHDLFATFKHWRVFERIVAENGALLFDPATEQSRAIAPAPPPQFIERLQKANVPLSVGRSIVATVEPHEHVVLQAIHDLGLEWHIIFNKGSVMALPSGVNKATGLKAVLEDLLVPAESVVAVGDTENDLAFLQMCGFPVAVANALPSVKNAAKLTTAGARGPGVTELINRLLADDPIFQ
;
A
#
# COMPACT_ATOMS: atom_id res chain seq x y z
N MET A 1 9.54 7.06 23.09
CA MET A 1 8.71 7.10 21.87
C MET A 1 7.74 5.90 21.84
N ARG A 2 6.42 6.14 21.93
CA ARG A 2 5.38 5.08 21.94
C ARG A 2 5.21 4.40 20.57
N TYR A 3 5.45 5.15 19.50
CA TYR A 3 5.38 4.67 18.12
C TYR A 3 6.79 4.53 17.54
N GLN A 4 7.18 3.32 17.16
CA GLN A 4 8.49 3.03 16.54
C GLN A 4 8.34 2.46 15.12
N THR A 5 7.12 2.46 14.58
CA THR A 5 6.80 1.91 13.27
C THR A 5 5.92 2.87 12.49
N LEU A 6 6.31 3.16 11.25
CA LEU A 6 5.57 3.95 10.29
C LEU A 6 5.17 3.06 9.10
N ALA A 7 3.87 2.87 8.91
CA ALA A 7 3.30 2.28 7.71
C ALA A 7 2.84 3.39 6.77
N THR A 8 3.24 3.34 5.49
CA THR A 8 2.87 4.37 4.51
C THR A 8 2.37 3.75 3.23
N ASP A 9 1.31 4.33 2.68
CA ASP A 9 0.97 4.13 1.27
C ASP A 9 2.06 4.71 0.34
N TYR A 10 2.08 4.24 -0.91
CA TYR A 10 2.96 4.72 -1.97
C TYR A 10 2.35 5.86 -2.80
N ASP A 11 1.33 5.56 -3.61
CA ASP A 11 0.85 6.43 -4.71
C ASP A 11 -0.12 7.52 -4.25
N GLY A 12 0.34 8.77 -4.17
CA GLY A 12 -0.45 9.87 -3.63
C GLY A 12 -0.13 10.15 -2.16
N THR A 13 0.70 9.30 -1.55
CA THR A 13 1.19 9.46 -0.19
C THR A 13 2.68 9.81 -0.13
N ILE A 14 3.61 8.93 -0.51
CA ILE A 14 5.03 9.33 -0.66
C ILE A 14 5.38 9.72 -2.10
N ALA A 15 4.63 9.23 -3.07
CA ALA A 15 4.89 9.45 -4.49
C ALA A 15 3.84 10.36 -5.15
N HIS A 16 4.26 11.09 -6.18
CA HIS A 16 3.39 11.73 -7.17
C HIS A 16 3.72 11.16 -8.55
N ASP A 17 2.71 10.63 -9.23
CA ASP A 17 2.84 10.05 -10.57
C ASP A 17 3.94 8.97 -10.64
N GLY A 18 4.05 8.18 -9.56
CA GLY A 18 5.02 7.12 -9.39
C GLY A 18 6.42 7.55 -8.97
N VAL A 19 6.67 8.85 -8.84
CA VAL A 19 7.98 9.41 -8.47
C VAL A 19 7.97 9.90 -7.02
N VAL A 20 9.02 9.57 -6.27
CA VAL A 20 9.25 10.07 -4.91
C VAL A 20 10.37 11.11 -4.97
N ASP A 21 10.09 12.32 -4.52
CA ASP A 21 11.07 13.41 -4.52
C ASP A 21 12.25 13.15 -3.57
N ASP A 22 13.43 13.65 -3.90
CA ASP A 22 14.67 13.45 -3.13
C ASP A 22 14.51 13.83 -1.64
N GLY A 23 13.83 14.94 -1.35
CA GLY A 23 13.59 15.36 0.03
C GLY A 23 12.76 14.36 0.84
N THR A 24 11.84 13.64 0.19
CA THR A 24 11.05 12.57 0.82
C THR A 24 11.90 11.32 1.00
N VAL A 25 12.74 10.98 0.01
CA VAL A 25 13.72 9.89 0.11
C VAL A 25 14.66 10.12 1.30
N ASP A 26 15.22 11.32 1.42
CA ASP A 26 16.09 11.72 2.53
C ASP A 26 15.37 11.62 3.88
N ALA A 27 14.09 12.01 3.94
CA ALA A 27 13.28 11.84 5.14
C ALA A 27 13.12 10.37 5.53
N LEU A 28 12.83 9.48 4.58
CA LEU A 28 12.73 8.04 4.83
C LEU A 28 14.05 7.45 5.35
N HIS A 29 15.19 7.86 4.78
CA HIS A 29 16.50 7.41 5.28
C HIS A 29 16.79 7.94 6.69
N ARG A 30 16.46 9.21 6.98
CA ARG A 30 16.57 9.77 8.33
C ARG A 30 15.67 9.04 9.33
N ALA A 31 14.46 8.66 8.93
CA ALA A 31 13.55 7.87 9.76
C ALA A 31 14.19 6.53 10.12
N ARG A 32 14.76 5.80 9.15
CA ARG A 32 15.48 4.54 9.40
C ARG A 32 16.70 4.73 10.29
N ALA A 33 17.52 5.76 10.03
CA ALA A 33 18.69 6.07 10.85
C ALA A 33 18.31 6.45 12.29
N GLY A 34 17.16 7.09 12.48
CA GLY A 34 16.56 7.39 13.77
C GLY A 34 15.88 6.21 14.48
N GLY A 35 15.95 5.00 13.90
CA GLY A 35 15.43 3.78 14.52
C GLY A 35 13.97 3.44 14.20
N LEU A 36 13.29 4.20 13.34
CA LEU A 36 11.93 3.86 12.92
C LEU A 36 11.95 2.62 12.01
N ARG A 37 11.00 1.71 12.25
CA ARG A 37 10.65 0.65 11.30
C ARG A 37 9.74 1.23 10.22
N LEU A 38 10.12 1.08 8.96
CA LEU A 38 9.32 1.57 7.84
C LEU A 38 8.66 0.41 7.13
N LEU A 39 7.33 0.47 6.96
CA LEU A 39 6.53 -0.50 6.22
C LEU A 39 5.86 0.22 5.04
N MET A 40 6.01 -0.32 3.83
CA MET A 40 5.27 0.19 2.67
C MET A 40 4.01 -0.65 2.47
N VAL A 41 2.89 0.00 2.15
CA VAL A 41 1.62 -0.67 1.85
C VAL A 41 1.07 -0.14 0.53
N THR A 42 1.21 -0.91 -0.55
CA THR A 42 0.93 -0.44 -1.92
C THR A 42 0.05 -1.39 -2.71
N GLY A 43 -0.69 -0.81 -3.67
CA GLY A 43 -1.39 -1.56 -4.71
C GLY A 43 -0.49 -2.09 -5.81
N ARG A 44 0.75 -1.58 -5.91
CA ARG A 44 1.69 -1.91 -6.99
C ARG A 44 2.16 -3.36 -6.95
N GLU A 45 2.44 -3.88 -8.14
CA GLU A 45 3.25 -5.09 -8.31
C GLU A 45 4.72 -4.79 -8.03
N LEU A 46 5.45 -5.75 -7.46
CA LEU A 46 6.86 -5.53 -7.07
C LEU A 46 7.76 -5.16 -8.25
N HIS A 47 7.53 -5.74 -9.43
CA HIS A 47 8.30 -5.43 -10.63
C HIS A 47 8.23 -3.94 -10.99
N ASP A 48 7.02 -3.38 -11.04
CA ASP A 48 6.77 -1.97 -11.34
C ASP A 48 7.29 -1.05 -10.22
N LEU A 49 7.07 -1.43 -8.96
CA LEU A 49 7.61 -0.71 -7.82
C LEU A 49 9.15 -0.60 -7.88
N PHE A 50 9.86 -1.68 -8.18
CA PHE A 50 11.33 -1.65 -8.25
C PHE A 50 11.86 -0.96 -9.51
N ALA A 51 11.07 -0.94 -10.59
CA ALA A 51 11.37 -0.17 -11.78
C ALA A 51 11.35 1.33 -11.47
N THR A 52 10.40 1.80 -10.66
CA THR A 52 10.14 3.22 -10.40
C THR A 52 10.84 3.76 -9.14
N PHE A 53 10.87 3.02 -8.03
CA PHE A 53 11.40 3.48 -6.75
C PHE A 53 12.69 2.76 -6.36
N LYS A 54 13.85 3.34 -6.64
CA LYS A 54 15.16 2.69 -6.39
C LYS A 54 15.54 2.55 -4.91
N HIS A 55 14.85 3.26 -4.02
CA HIS A 55 15.13 3.25 -2.58
C HIS A 55 14.25 2.27 -1.79
N TRP A 56 13.62 1.28 -2.44
CA TRP A 56 12.74 0.30 -1.80
C TRP A 56 13.37 -0.43 -0.60
N ARG A 57 14.71 -0.54 -0.54
CA ARG A 57 15.46 -1.11 0.60
C ARG A 57 15.42 -0.27 1.89
N VAL A 58 14.92 0.96 1.83
CA VAL A 58 14.68 1.77 3.05
C VAL A 58 13.57 1.16 3.90
N PHE A 59 12.68 0.36 3.30
CA PHE A 59 11.61 -0.33 4.01
C PHE A 59 12.07 -1.66 4.61
N GLU A 60 11.57 -1.97 5.80
CA GLU A 60 11.80 -3.25 6.47
C GLU A 60 10.89 -4.34 5.91
N ARG A 61 9.66 -3.97 5.51
CA ARG A 61 8.69 -4.85 4.83
C ARG A 61 7.90 -4.05 3.80
N ILE A 62 7.51 -4.73 2.73
CA ILE A 62 6.64 -4.19 1.69
C ILE A 62 5.42 -5.11 1.57
N VAL A 63 4.24 -4.52 1.71
CA VAL A 63 2.96 -5.12 1.39
C VAL A 63 2.59 -4.64 -0.02
N ALA A 64 2.61 -5.53 -0.99
CA ALA A 64 2.35 -5.27 -2.40
C ALA A 64 1.02 -5.89 -2.85
N GLU A 65 0.61 -5.59 -4.08
CA GLU A 65 -0.59 -6.16 -4.71
C GLU A 65 -1.86 -5.98 -3.84
N ASN A 66 -2.04 -4.78 -3.27
CA ASN A 66 -3.15 -4.45 -2.37
C ASN A 66 -3.25 -5.41 -1.16
N GLY A 67 -2.13 -5.91 -0.66
CA GLY A 67 -2.12 -6.82 0.48
C GLY A 67 -1.98 -8.29 0.15
N ALA A 68 -1.98 -8.67 -1.13
CA ALA A 68 -1.92 -10.07 -1.51
C ALA A 68 -0.49 -10.66 -1.42
N LEU A 69 0.53 -9.81 -1.47
CA LEU A 69 1.93 -10.21 -1.53
C LEU A 69 2.76 -9.47 -0.48
N LEU A 70 3.51 -10.22 0.32
CA LEU A 70 4.47 -9.67 1.27
C LEU A 70 5.88 -9.83 0.72
N PHE A 71 6.73 -8.84 0.93
CA PHE A 71 8.13 -8.87 0.51
C PHE A 71 9.04 -8.38 1.63
N ASP A 72 10.16 -9.08 1.79
CA ASP A 72 11.23 -8.76 2.72
C ASP A 72 12.45 -8.21 1.96
N PRO A 73 12.69 -6.89 2.00
CA PRO A 73 13.84 -6.28 1.34
C PRO A 73 15.21 -6.78 1.81
N ALA A 74 15.33 -7.35 3.01
CA ALA A 74 16.60 -7.85 3.53
C ALA A 74 16.96 -9.24 2.97
N THR A 75 15.97 -10.09 2.73
CA THR A 75 16.16 -11.46 2.20
C THR A 75 15.78 -11.60 0.73
N GLU A 76 15.15 -10.56 0.17
CA GLU A 76 14.56 -10.54 -1.18
C GLU A 76 13.55 -11.68 -1.42
N GLN A 77 12.97 -12.20 -0.35
CA GLN A 77 11.93 -13.23 -0.41
C GLN A 77 10.55 -12.60 -0.48
N SER A 78 9.68 -13.25 -1.24
CA SER A 78 8.26 -12.90 -1.33
C SER A 78 7.40 -14.03 -0.81
N ARG A 79 6.30 -13.67 -0.13
CA ARG A 79 5.30 -14.59 0.41
C ARG A 79 3.91 -14.12 0.00
N ALA A 80 3.26 -14.87 -0.89
CA ALA A 80 1.86 -14.64 -1.19
C ALA A 80 1.00 -15.05 0.02
N ILE A 81 0.00 -14.25 0.37
CA ILE A 81 -0.99 -14.57 1.40
C ILE A 81 -2.38 -14.81 0.81
N ALA A 82 -2.46 -14.87 -0.52
CA ALA A 82 -3.65 -15.08 -1.30
C ALA A 82 -3.37 -16.07 -2.43
N PRO A 83 -4.38 -16.79 -2.95
CA PRO A 83 -4.19 -17.70 -4.09
C PRO A 83 -3.78 -16.92 -5.35
N ALA A 84 -3.09 -17.59 -6.27
CA ALA A 84 -2.77 -17.04 -7.58
C ALA A 84 -4.04 -16.89 -8.44
N PRO A 85 -4.05 -15.99 -9.44
CA PRO A 85 -5.15 -15.89 -10.37
C PRO A 85 -5.36 -17.23 -11.10
N PRO A 86 -6.61 -17.75 -11.18
CA PRO A 86 -6.88 -18.98 -11.90
C PRO A 86 -6.44 -18.87 -13.37
N PRO A 87 -5.76 -19.86 -13.95
CA PRO A 87 -5.33 -19.80 -15.35
C PRO A 87 -6.49 -19.53 -16.33
N GLN A 88 -7.67 -20.11 -16.07
CA GLN A 88 -8.87 -19.91 -16.87
C GLN A 88 -9.37 -18.45 -16.85
N PHE A 89 -9.15 -17.74 -15.74
CA PHE A 89 -9.49 -16.33 -15.61
C PHE A 89 -8.58 -15.48 -16.50
N ILE A 90 -7.27 -15.71 -16.43
CA ILE A 90 -6.28 -15.04 -17.28
C ILE A 90 -6.57 -15.29 -18.75
N GLU A 91 -6.75 -16.57 -19.14
CA GLU A 91 -7.03 -16.96 -20.52
C GLU A 91 -8.32 -16.29 -21.06
N ARG A 92 -9.33 -16.15 -20.21
CA ARG A 92 -10.60 -15.51 -20.59
C ARG A 92 -10.42 -14.02 -20.89
N LEU A 93 -9.66 -13.31 -20.06
CA LEU A 93 -9.35 -11.90 -20.28
C LEU A 93 -8.47 -11.70 -21.51
N GLN A 94 -7.48 -12.57 -21.72
CA GLN A 94 -6.64 -12.57 -22.92
C GLN A 94 -7.46 -12.78 -24.20
N LYS A 95 -8.38 -13.76 -24.21
CA LYS A 95 -9.28 -14.01 -25.35
C LYS A 95 -10.20 -12.83 -25.65
N ALA A 96 -10.53 -12.02 -24.64
CA ALA A 96 -11.29 -10.80 -24.79
C ALA A 96 -10.44 -9.58 -25.22
N ASN A 97 -9.14 -9.77 -25.52
CA ASN A 97 -8.17 -8.72 -25.84
C ASN A 97 -8.06 -7.63 -24.76
N VAL A 98 -8.25 -8.01 -23.50
CA VAL A 98 -8.04 -7.10 -22.36
C VAL A 98 -6.53 -6.97 -22.13
N PRO A 99 -5.95 -5.75 -22.13
CA PRO A 99 -4.57 -5.53 -21.72
C PRO A 99 -4.45 -5.85 -20.24
N LEU A 100 -3.53 -6.74 -19.86
CA LEU A 100 -3.44 -7.21 -18.49
C LEU A 100 -2.00 -7.34 -18.03
N SER A 101 -1.80 -7.06 -16.75
CA SER A 101 -0.64 -7.41 -15.96
C SER A 101 -1.07 -8.45 -14.92
N VAL A 102 -0.26 -9.49 -14.74
CA VAL A 102 -0.55 -10.60 -13.82
C VAL A 102 0.53 -10.65 -12.77
N GLY A 103 0.16 -10.26 -11.55
CA GLY A 103 1.02 -10.40 -10.38
C GLY A 103 0.93 -11.81 -9.78
N ARG A 104 1.38 -11.95 -8.54
CA ARG A 104 1.33 -13.24 -7.83
C ARG A 104 -0.08 -13.64 -7.44
N SER A 105 -0.92 -12.66 -7.08
CA SER A 105 -2.29 -12.86 -6.60
C SER A 105 -3.25 -11.75 -7.06
N ILE A 106 -2.84 -10.95 -8.04
CA ILE A 106 -3.61 -9.85 -8.62
C ILE A 106 -3.60 -9.93 -10.14
N VAL A 107 -4.68 -9.49 -10.76
CA VAL A 107 -4.73 -9.20 -12.20
C VAL A 107 -5.11 -7.73 -12.36
N ALA A 108 -4.20 -6.94 -12.92
CA ALA A 108 -4.43 -5.53 -13.19
C ALA A 108 -4.73 -5.31 -14.68
N THR A 109 -5.68 -4.44 -14.96
CA THR A 109 -5.99 -3.91 -16.30
C THR A 109 -6.31 -2.42 -16.16
N VAL A 110 -6.81 -1.80 -17.24
CA VAL A 110 -7.18 -0.38 -17.30
C VAL A 110 -8.66 -0.22 -17.59
N GLU A 111 -9.23 0.91 -17.22
CA GLU A 111 -10.57 1.29 -17.65
C GLU A 111 -10.62 1.44 -19.19
N PRO A 112 -11.73 1.08 -19.86
CA PRO A 112 -13.01 0.64 -19.30
C PRO A 112 -13.20 -0.91 -19.31
N HIS A 113 -12.19 -1.69 -18.92
CA HIS A 113 -12.26 -3.17 -18.97
C HIS A 113 -12.93 -3.82 -17.74
N GLU A 114 -13.39 -3.04 -16.75
CA GLU A 114 -14.01 -3.54 -15.52
C GLU A 114 -15.20 -4.46 -15.77
N HIS A 115 -16.03 -4.18 -16.78
CA HIS A 115 -17.17 -5.00 -17.13
C HIS A 115 -16.76 -6.41 -17.59
N VAL A 116 -15.68 -6.52 -18.37
CA VAL A 116 -15.16 -7.80 -18.86
C VAL A 116 -14.58 -8.61 -17.69
N VAL A 117 -13.89 -7.93 -16.77
CA VAL A 117 -13.34 -8.53 -15.56
C VAL A 117 -14.46 -9.06 -14.65
N LEU A 118 -15.48 -8.25 -14.36
CA LEU A 118 -16.64 -8.66 -13.54
C LEU A 118 -17.37 -9.85 -14.15
N GLN A 119 -17.61 -9.83 -15.48
CA GLN A 119 -18.27 -10.94 -16.15
C GLN A 119 -17.44 -12.23 -16.07
N ALA A 120 -16.11 -12.12 -16.24
CA ALA A 120 -15.21 -13.26 -16.12
C ALA A 120 -15.17 -13.84 -14.69
N ILE A 121 -15.17 -12.99 -13.66
CA ILE A 121 -15.28 -13.39 -12.26
C ILE A 121 -16.59 -14.15 -12.02
N HIS A 122 -17.72 -13.57 -12.44
CA HIS A 122 -19.06 -14.15 -12.28
C HIS A 122 -19.18 -15.52 -12.95
N ASP A 123 -18.82 -15.61 -14.23
CA ASP A 123 -19.04 -16.82 -15.02
C ASP A 123 -18.12 -17.99 -14.63
N LEU A 124 -16.99 -17.69 -13.99
CA LEU A 124 -16.08 -18.69 -13.44
C LEU A 124 -16.38 -19.00 -11.96
N GLY A 125 -17.36 -18.32 -11.34
CA GLY A 125 -17.73 -18.50 -9.94
C GLY A 125 -16.58 -18.15 -8.98
N LEU A 126 -15.80 -17.10 -9.30
CA LEU A 126 -14.65 -16.71 -8.49
C LEU A 126 -15.06 -15.80 -7.34
N GLU A 127 -14.57 -16.10 -6.14
CA GLU A 127 -14.64 -15.20 -4.98
C GLU A 127 -13.56 -14.11 -5.10
N TRP A 128 -13.71 -13.24 -6.09
CA TRP A 128 -12.79 -12.15 -6.41
C TRP A 128 -13.57 -10.83 -6.51
N HIS A 129 -12.91 -9.72 -6.21
CA HIS A 129 -13.47 -8.38 -6.30
C HIS A 129 -12.56 -7.48 -7.14
N ILE A 130 -13.11 -6.32 -7.55
CA ILE A 130 -12.38 -5.30 -8.28
C ILE A 130 -12.12 -4.10 -7.36
N ILE A 131 -10.92 -3.55 -7.43
CA ILE A 131 -10.53 -2.26 -6.87
C ILE A 131 -10.18 -1.32 -8.03
N PHE A 132 -10.68 -0.08 -7.95
CA PHE A 132 -10.33 0.99 -8.87
C PHE A 132 -9.20 1.85 -8.27
N ASN A 133 -8.20 2.17 -9.09
CA ASN A 133 -7.13 3.09 -8.69
C ASN A 133 -6.62 3.87 -9.90
N LYS A 134 -6.93 5.17 -9.98
CA LYS A 134 -6.39 6.10 -10.99
C LYS A 134 -6.45 5.58 -12.44
N GLY A 135 -7.60 5.04 -12.87
CA GLY A 135 -7.78 4.48 -14.21
C GLY A 135 -7.39 3.01 -14.35
N SER A 136 -6.84 2.40 -13.29
CA SER A 136 -6.56 0.96 -13.22
C SER A 136 -7.70 0.20 -12.56
N VAL A 137 -7.94 -1.00 -13.09
CA VAL A 137 -8.92 -1.97 -12.60
C VAL A 137 -8.13 -3.18 -12.11
N MET A 138 -8.18 -3.46 -10.81
CA MET A 138 -7.42 -4.53 -10.19
C MET A 138 -8.35 -5.60 -9.64
N ALA A 139 -8.21 -6.83 -10.11
CA ALA A 139 -8.94 -8.00 -9.61
C ALA A 139 -8.07 -8.80 -8.64
N LEU A 140 -8.61 -9.13 -7.47
CA LEU A 140 -7.94 -9.90 -6.42
C LEU A 140 -8.96 -10.73 -5.61
N PRO A 141 -8.50 -11.78 -4.90
CA PRO A 141 -9.38 -12.58 -4.05
C PRO A 141 -10.16 -11.75 -3.01
N SER A 142 -11.41 -12.11 -2.77
CA SER A 142 -12.25 -11.52 -1.72
C SER A 142 -11.59 -11.66 -0.35
N GLY A 143 -11.70 -10.61 0.46
CA GLY A 143 -11.10 -10.55 1.79
C GLY A 143 -9.63 -10.12 1.83
N VAL A 144 -8.96 -10.02 0.68
CA VAL A 144 -7.60 -9.47 0.59
C VAL A 144 -7.67 -7.96 0.41
N ASN A 145 -6.96 -7.21 1.27
CA ASN A 145 -6.79 -5.77 1.13
C ASN A 145 -5.51 -5.30 1.84
N LYS A 146 -5.18 -4.00 1.71
CA LYS A 146 -4.00 -3.39 2.33
C LYS A 146 -3.91 -3.65 3.84
N ALA A 147 -5.04 -3.67 4.55
CA ALA A 147 -5.09 -3.95 5.98
C ALA A 147 -4.76 -5.41 6.31
N THR A 148 -5.29 -6.37 5.56
CA THR A 148 -4.97 -7.79 5.79
C THR A 148 -3.50 -8.09 5.52
N GLY A 149 -2.91 -7.47 4.49
CA GLY A 149 -1.48 -7.57 4.20
C GLY A 149 -0.63 -6.93 5.29
N LEU A 150 -0.97 -5.71 5.73
CA LEU A 150 -0.27 -5.04 6.83
C LEU A 150 -0.38 -5.84 8.13
N LYS A 151 -1.55 -6.40 8.45
CA LYS A 151 -1.75 -7.26 9.63
C LYS A 151 -0.79 -8.45 9.62
N ALA A 152 -0.68 -9.16 8.51
CA ALA A 152 0.22 -10.30 8.39
C ALA A 152 1.70 -9.89 8.57
N VAL A 153 2.10 -8.73 8.06
CA VAL A 153 3.45 -8.17 8.29
C VAL A 153 3.68 -7.83 9.77
N LEU A 154 2.70 -7.22 10.43
CA LEU A 154 2.80 -6.85 11.84
C LEU A 154 2.90 -8.08 12.75
N GLU A 155 2.17 -9.15 12.43
CA GLU A 155 2.27 -10.45 13.10
C GLU A 155 3.67 -11.06 12.93
N ASP A 156 4.23 -11.07 11.71
CA ASP A 156 5.59 -11.57 11.45
C ASP A 156 6.66 -10.78 12.23
N LEU A 157 6.47 -9.47 12.38
CA LEU A 157 7.40 -8.58 13.08
C LEU A 157 7.17 -8.51 14.60
N LEU A 158 6.11 -9.15 15.11
CA LEU A 158 5.65 -9.04 16.50
C LEU A 158 5.41 -7.57 16.94
N VAL A 159 4.85 -6.76 16.04
CA VAL A 159 4.53 -5.35 16.28
C VAL A 159 3.02 -5.19 16.49
N PRO A 160 2.56 -4.71 17.65
CA PRO A 160 1.14 -4.41 17.88
C PRO A 160 0.67 -3.29 16.94
N ALA A 161 -0.49 -3.45 16.29
CA ALA A 161 -1.04 -2.43 15.39
C ALA A 161 -1.28 -1.09 16.08
N GLU A 162 -1.57 -1.10 17.38
CA GLU A 162 -1.77 0.07 18.24
C GLU A 162 -0.48 0.90 18.43
N SER A 163 0.68 0.33 18.09
CA SER A 163 2.00 0.98 18.15
C SER A 163 2.50 1.48 16.80
N VAL A 164 1.63 1.44 15.77
CA VAL A 164 1.94 1.87 14.40
C VAL A 164 1.32 3.23 14.10
N VAL A 165 2.14 4.14 13.55
CA VAL A 165 1.65 5.32 12.83
C VAL A 165 1.42 4.90 11.38
N ALA A 166 0.26 5.21 10.83
CA ALA A 166 -0.10 4.85 9.47
C ALA A 166 -0.46 6.09 8.66
N VAL A 167 0.01 6.21 7.43
CA VAL A 167 -0.29 7.37 6.56
C VAL A 167 -0.78 6.93 5.17
N GLY A 168 -1.82 7.60 4.66
CA GLY A 168 -2.47 7.30 3.37
C GLY A 168 -3.26 8.49 2.81
N ASP A 169 -3.86 8.32 1.63
CA ASP A 169 -4.55 9.40 0.92
C ASP A 169 -5.90 9.01 0.27
N THR A 170 -6.14 7.73 -0.02
CA THR A 170 -7.35 7.28 -0.73
C THR A 170 -8.20 6.27 0.04
N GLU A 171 -9.38 5.92 -0.48
CA GLU A 171 -10.35 5.07 0.23
C GLU A 171 -9.84 3.66 0.51
N ASN A 172 -8.99 3.09 -0.35
CA ASN A 172 -8.41 1.76 -0.13
C ASN A 172 -7.38 1.74 1.02
N ASP A 173 -6.99 2.91 1.55
CA ASP A 173 -6.11 3.04 2.71
C ASP A 173 -6.87 3.00 4.04
N LEU A 174 -8.18 3.34 4.03
CA LEU A 174 -9.00 3.49 5.24
C LEU A 174 -8.90 2.28 6.18
N ALA A 175 -8.96 1.08 5.61
CA ALA A 175 -8.96 -0.15 6.39
C ALA A 175 -7.67 -0.33 7.20
N PHE A 176 -6.49 -0.02 6.62
CA PHE A 176 -5.22 -0.17 7.34
C PHE A 176 -4.95 1.01 8.26
N LEU A 177 -5.40 2.21 7.88
CA LEU A 177 -5.34 3.40 8.73
C LEU A 177 -6.12 3.17 10.04
N GLN A 178 -7.37 2.72 9.95
CA GLN A 178 -8.23 2.45 11.11
C GLN A 178 -7.72 1.33 12.02
N MET A 179 -6.98 0.37 11.44
CA MET A 179 -6.36 -0.71 12.21
C MET A 179 -5.20 -0.22 13.08
N CYS A 180 -4.50 0.85 12.66
CA CYS A 180 -3.31 1.34 13.32
C CYS A 180 -3.61 2.32 14.46
N GLY A 181 -2.71 2.37 15.45
CA GLY A 181 -2.88 3.21 16.64
C GLY A 181 -2.89 4.71 16.36
N PHE A 182 -2.24 5.16 15.28
CA PHE A 182 -2.20 6.58 14.90
C PHE A 182 -2.38 6.78 13.38
N PRO A 183 -3.62 6.85 12.88
CA PRO A 183 -3.87 7.15 11.46
C PRO A 183 -3.61 8.62 11.13
N VAL A 184 -2.94 8.85 10.01
CA VAL A 184 -2.57 10.15 9.46
C VAL A 184 -3.03 10.24 8.00
N ALA A 185 -3.56 11.40 7.61
CA ALA A 185 -3.89 11.71 6.23
C ALA A 185 -2.95 12.80 5.70
N VAL A 186 -2.48 12.67 4.45
CA VAL A 186 -1.76 13.78 3.79
C VAL A 186 -2.72 14.86 3.32
N ALA A 187 -2.23 16.08 3.04
CA ALA A 187 -3.10 17.21 2.70
C ALA A 187 -3.93 17.00 1.41
N ASN A 188 -3.47 16.19 0.46
CA ASN A 188 -4.21 15.81 -0.75
C ASN A 188 -5.17 14.63 -0.56
N ALA A 189 -5.25 14.07 0.65
CA ALA A 189 -6.12 12.93 0.92
C ALA A 189 -7.60 13.28 0.71
N LEU A 190 -8.39 12.27 0.35
CA LEU A 190 -9.83 12.38 0.23
C LEU A 190 -10.47 12.80 1.56
N PRO A 191 -11.62 13.50 1.54
CA PRO A 191 -12.31 13.91 2.76
C PRO A 191 -12.63 12.74 3.70
N SER A 192 -13.02 11.59 3.17
CA SER A 192 -13.28 10.36 3.93
C SER A 192 -12.05 9.90 4.72
N VAL A 193 -10.86 9.99 4.13
CA VAL A 193 -9.57 9.62 4.76
C VAL A 193 -9.18 10.61 5.83
N LYS A 194 -9.30 11.92 5.57
CA LYS A 194 -9.03 12.96 6.57
C LYS A 194 -9.94 12.85 7.79
N ASN A 195 -11.22 12.54 7.59
CA ASN A 195 -12.18 12.36 8.67
C ASN A 195 -11.88 11.13 9.55
N ALA A 196 -11.23 10.10 9.00
CA ALA A 196 -10.81 8.91 9.74
C ALA A 196 -9.45 9.08 10.44
N ALA A 197 -8.67 10.10 10.08
CA ALA A 197 -7.33 10.32 10.61
C ALA A 197 -7.34 11.10 11.93
N LYS A 198 -6.38 10.80 12.82
CA LYS A 198 -6.12 11.59 14.03
C LYS A 198 -5.36 12.88 13.73
N LEU A 199 -4.66 12.91 12.60
CA LEU A 199 -3.89 14.04 12.13
C LEU A 199 -4.00 14.14 10.62
N THR A 200 -4.20 15.36 10.12
CA THR A 200 -3.96 15.67 8.70
C THR A 200 -2.70 16.53 8.62
N THR A 201 -1.74 16.15 7.78
CA THR A 201 -0.51 16.93 7.58
C THR A 201 -0.82 18.22 6.81
N ALA A 202 0.02 19.25 6.97
CA ALA A 202 -0.10 20.46 6.17
C ALA A 202 0.41 20.23 4.73
N GLY A 203 1.46 19.42 4.58
CA GLY A 203 1.99 19.02 3.28
C GLY A 203 1.12 17.98 2.56
N ALA A 204 1.03 18.09 1.24
CA ALA A 204 0.50 17.02 0.38
C ALA A 204 1.62 16.04 0.04
N ARG A 205 1.26 14.77 -0.20
CA ARG A 205 2.16 13.71 -0.69
C ARG A 205 3.47 13.66 0.12
N GLY A 206 4.61 13.47 -0.57
CA GLY A 206 5.94 13.36 0.03
C GLY A 206 6.28 14.46 1.04
N PRO A 207 6.01 15.75 0.78
CA PRO A 207 6.12 16.82 1.78
C PRO A 207 5.33 16.56 3.08
N GLY A 208 4.11 16.02 2.99
CA GLY A 208 3.31 15.65 4.16
C GLY A 208 3.93 14.50 4.95
N VAL A 209 4.45 13.48 4.28
CA VAL A 209 5.16 12.37 4.94
C VAL A 209 6.48 12.85 5.56
N THR A 210 7.18 13.78 4.91
CA THR A 210 8.39 14.42 5.44
C THR A 210 8.09 15.20 6.73
N GLU A 211 7.00 15.97 6.75
CA GLU A 211 6.49 16.64 7.94
C GLU A 211 6.22 15.63 9.08
N LEU A 212 5.50 14.54 8.78
CA LEU A 212 5.19 13.49 9.75
C LEU A 212 6.45 12.86 10.34
N ILE A 213 7.42 12.49 9.49
CA ILE A 213 8.69 11.90 9.91
C ILE A 213 9.46 12.87 10.82
N ASN A 214 9.51 14.16 10.47
CA ASN A 214 10.19 15.15 11.30
C ASN A 214 9.57 15.25 12.69
N ARG A 215 8.23 15.23 12.78
CA ARG A 215 7.52 15.28 14.08
C ARG A 215 7.73 14.02 14.90
N LEU A 216 7.75 12.84 14.25
CA LEU A 216 8.10 11.59 14.91
C LEU A 216 9.52 11.67 15.49
N LEU A 217 10.52 12.01 14.68
CA LEU A 217 11.92 12.10 15.12
C LEU A 217 12.17 13.17 16.20
N ALA A 218 11.28 14.16 16.32
CA ALA A 218 11.35 15.21 17.34
C ALA A 218 10.63 14.82 18.65
N ASP A 219 10.14 13.58 18.80
CA ASP A 219 9.37 13.10 19.95
C ASP A 219 8.15 14.01 20.27
N ASP A 220 7.45 14.50 19.23
CA ASP A 220 6.27 15.35 19.36
C ASP A 220 5.24 14.72 20.35
N PRO A 221 4.76 15.47 21.36
CA PRO A 221 3.86 14.97 22.40
C PRO A 221 2.59 14.27 21.90
N ILE A 222 2.15 14.57 20.67
CA ILE A 222 0.99 13.89 20.07
C ILE A 222 1.20 12.37 19.89
N PHE A 223 2.46 11.93 19.84
CA PHE A 223 2.86 10.53 19.65
C PHE A 223 3.27 9.84 20.97
N GLN A 224 2.88 10.37 22.13
CA GLN A 224 3.17 9.78 23.44
C GLN A 224 1.99 8.97 24.01
#